data_AF-A0AAD0T7B9-F1
#
_entry.id   AF-A0AAD0T7B9-F1
#
_cell.length_a   1.000
_cell.length_b   1.000
_cell.length_c   1.000
_cell.angle_alpha   90.00
_cell.angle_beta   90.00
_cell.angle_gamma   90.00
#
_symmetry.space_group_name_H-M   'P 1'
#
loop_
_entity.id
_entity.type
_entity.pdbx_description
1 polymer ?
#
loop_
_entity_poly.entity_id
_entity_poly.type
_entity_poly.pdbx_seq_one_letter_code
_entity_poly.pdbx_strand_id
1 'polypeptide(L)'
;MKSESKRRKFLFVGARIVMGTVLLLGGVTPGLGLLTESQFTPEALSFINSLQETGYLYYMIKSLEIVLGTMFLLNLFIPLSAVIAAPLVINILFFELFLCNSFLIAPILLIACETIVYLEHRKLFNWLFKYQVHTHTNDLDAPDMIILSDLKEKDPKTYKNVVNSQYYHNI
;
A
#
# COMPACT_ATOMS: atom_id res chain seq x y z
N MET A 1 -23.00 7.07 16.67
CA MET A 1 -22.77 6.59 15.28
C MET A 1 -22.21 7.65 14.32
N LYS A 2 -22.82 8.83 14.14
CA LYS A 2 -22.29 9.87 13.21
C LYS A 2 -20.92 10.47 13.62
N SER A 3 -20.62 10.61 14.91
CA SER A 3 -19.35 11.18 15.39
C SER A 3 -18.15 10.25 15.15
N GLU A 4 -18.32 8.94 15.33
CA GLU A 4 -17.27 7.94 15.08
C GLU A 4 -16.88 7.86 13.61
N SER A 5 -17.85 7.95 12.70
CA SER A 5 -17.60 8.02 11.26
C SER A 5 -16.75 9.24 10.89
N LYS A 6 -17.04 10.40 11.50
CA LYS A 6 -16.29 11.65 11.25
C LYS A 6 -14.86 11.56 11.77
N ARG A 7 -14.67 10.96 12.95
CA ARG A 7 -13.35 10.75 13.56
C ARG A 7 -12.47 9.82 12.73
N ARG A 8 -13.00 8.69 12.24
CA ARG A 8 -12.27 7.76 11.37
C ARG A 8 -11.79 8.41 10.08
N LYS A 9 -12.66 9.20 9.42
CA LYS A 9 -12.28 9.97 8.23
C LYS A 9 -11.16 10.96 8.50
N PHE A 10 -11.22 11.66 9.63
CA PHE A 10 -10.17 12.60 10.01
C PHE A 10 -8.83 11.91 10.28
N LEU A 11 -8.86 10.79 11.01
CA LEU A 11 -7.66 9.97 11.27
C LEU A 11 -7.04 9.44 9.98
N PHE A 12 -7.86 8.94 9.05
CA PHE A 12 -7.40 8.47 7.75
C PHE A 12 -6.75 9.60 6.94
N VAL A 13 -7.38 10.77 6.86
CA VAL A 13 -6.83 11.93 6.13
C VAL A 13 -5.52 12.38 6.76
N GLY A 14 -5.46 12.44 8.10
CA GLY A 14 -4.23 12.78 8.83
C GLY A 14 -3.10 11.78 8.55
N ALA A 15 -3.37 10.49 8.70
CA ALA A 15 -2.40 9.43 8.42
C ALA A 15 -1.89 9.52 6.98
N ARG A 16 -2.78 9.68 6.00
CA ARG A 16 -2.43 9.83 4.59
C ARG A 16 -1.51 11.03 4.32
N ILE A 17 -1.84 12.19 4.89
CA ILE A 17 -1.03 13.41 4.70
C ILE A 17 0.35 13.22 5.33
N VAL A 18 0.42 12.67 6.55
CA VAL A 18 1.69 12.39 7.24
C VAL A 18 2.53 11.42 6.42
N MET A 19 1.96 10.30 5.99
CA MET A 19 2.65 9.28 5.20
C MET A 19 3.20 9.88 3.89
N GLY A 20 2.36 10.60 3.15
CA GLY A 20 2.76 11.24 1.91
C GLY A 20 3.85 12.31 2.10
N THR A 21 3.78 13.09 3.18
CA THR A 21 4.76 14.13 3.48
C THR A 21 6.12 13.52 3.84
N VAL A 22 6.13 12.53 4.75
CA VAL A 22 7.38 11.91 5.22
C VAL A 22 8.09 11.18 4.07
N LEU A 23 7.36 10.41 3.26
CA LEU A 23 7.95 9.74 2.08
C LEU A 23 8.49 10.75 1.06
N LEU A 24 7.71 11.78 0.73
CA LEU A 24 8.14 12.78 -0.25
C LEU A 24 9.40 13.52 0.22
N LEU A 25 9.45 13.90 1.50
CA LEU A 25 10.64 14.51 2.08
C LEU A 25 11.83 13.53 2.08
N GLY A 26 11.64 12.26 2.43
CA GLY A 26 12.69 11.24 2.40
C GLY A 26 13.29 11.02 1.00
N GLY A 27 12.47 11.16 -0.04
CA GLY A 27 12.88 11.04 -1.43
C GLY A 27 13.59 12.27 -1.99
N VAL A 28 13.10 13.48 -1.66
CA VAL A 28 13.60 14.75 -2.21
C VAL A 28 14.82 15.28 -1.44
N THR A 29 14.85 15.15 -0.11
CA THR A 29 15.92 15.68 0.76
C THR A 29 17.33 15.27 0.33
N PRO A 30 17.60 14.01 -0.04
CA PRO A 30 18.92 13.60 -0.54
C PRO A 30 19.33 14.26 -1.84
N GLY A 31 18.39 14.42 -2.78
CA GLY A 31 18.65 15.10 -4.06
C GLY A 31 18.95 16.60 -3.92
N LEU A 32 18.52 17.20 -2.80
CA LEU A 32 18.83 18.59 -2.44
C LEU A 32 20.14 18.73 -1.63
N GLY A 33 20.84 17.63 -1.33
CA GLY A 33 22.05 17.66 -0.50
C GLY A 33 21.78 18.04 0.97
N LEU A 34 20.54 17.88 1.44
CA LEU A 34 20.12 18.26 2.80
C LEU A 34 20.34 17.15 3.84
N LEU A 35 20.91 16.01 3.42
CA LEU A 35 21.29 14.94 4.34
C LEU A 35 22.58 15.30 5.05
N THR A 36 22.54 15.31 6.38
CA THR A 36 23.75 15.42 7.20
C THR A 36 24.25 14.02 7.56
N GLU A 37 25.46 13.69 7.12
CA GLU A 37 26.11 12.38 7.38
C GLU A 37 26.23 12.06 8.87
N SER A 38 26.23 13.08 9.74
CA SER A 38 26.26 12.94 11.20
C SER A 38 25.04 12.21 11.79
N GLN A 39 23.98 11.99 11.00
CA GLN A 39 22.77 11.30 11.44
C GLN A 39 22.87 9.77 11.34
N PHE A 40 23.86 9.25 10.62
CA PHE A 40 24.03 7.83 10.33
C PHE A 40 25.24 7.25 11.06
N THR A 41 25.14 5.97 11.43
CA THR A 41 26.30 5.17 11.87
C THR A 41 27.26 4.94 10.70
N PRO A 42 28.53 4.63 10.96
CA PRO A 42 29.50 4.28 9.90
C PRO A 42 29.03 3.14 9.00
N GLU A 43 28.37 2.13 9.56
CA GLU A 43 27.83 0.98 8.84
C GLU A 43 26.66 1.38 7.93
N ALA A 44 25.75 2.22 8.43
CA ALA A 44 24.63 2.75 7.65
C ALA A 44 25.12 3.61 6.48
N LEU A 45 26.10 4.47 6.73
CA LEU A 45 26.69 5.32 5.70
C LEU A 45 27.40 4.50 4.63
N SER A 46 28.17 3.48 5.01
CA SER A 46 28.82 2.55 4.08
C SER A 46 27.82 1.83 3.17
N PHE A 47 26.70 1.38 3.74
CA PHE A 47 25.61 0.78 2.97
C PHE A 47 24.98 1.77 1.99
N ILE A 48 24.64 2.99 2.44
CA ILE A 48 24.08 4.04 1.58
C ILE A 48 25.04 4.36 0.42
N ASN A 49 26.33 4.55 0.70
CA ASN A 49 27.34 4.85 -0.31
C ASN A 49 27.44 3.73 -1.34
N SER A 50 27.44 2.47 -0.89
CA SER A 50 27.44 1.31 -1.79
C SER A 50 26.20 1.29 -2.71
N LEU A 51 25.03 1.66 -2.19
CA LEU A 51 23.81 1.76 -3.00
C LEU A 51 23.86 2.93 -4.01
N GLN A 52 24.50 4.04 -3.64
CA GLN A 52 24.69 5.18 -4.53
C GLN A 52 25.68 4.85 -5.65
N GLU A 53 26.81 4.23 -5.33
CA GLU A 53 27.84 3.82 -6.30
C GLU A 53 27.30 2.82 -7.33
N THR A 54 26.45 1.88 -6.90
CA THR A 54 25.80 0.93 -7.81
C THR A 54 24.74 1.56 -8.71
N GLY A 55 24.22 2.75 -8.35
CA GLY A 55 23.39 3.59 -9.23
C GLY A 55 22.00 3.05 -9.57
N TYR A 56 21.59 1.90 -9.03
CA TYR A 56 20.28 1.31 -9.31
C TYR A 56 19.35 1.41 -8.09
N LEU A 57 19.67 0.68 -7.02
CA LEU A 57 18.73 0.46 -5.92
C LEU A 57 18.45 1.76 -5.15
N TYR A 58 19.47 2.60 -4.94
CA TYR A 58 19.30 3.90 -4.28
C TYR A 58 18.31 4.79 -5.01
N TYR A 59 18.53 5.03 -6.30
CA TYR A 59 17.67 5.90 -7.11
C TYR A 59 16.28 5.30 -7.30
N MET A 60 16.15 3.98 -7.39
CA MET A 60 14.86 3.29 -7.44
C MET A 60 14.05 3.56 -6.16
N ILE A 61 14.64 3.37 -4.97
CA ILE A 61 14.00 3.63 -3.68
C ILE A 61 13.57 5.10 -3.58
N LYS A 62 14.46 6.04 -3.89
CA LYS A 62 14.16 7.48 -3.83
C LYS A 62 13.07 7.90 -4.82
N SER A 63 13.07 7.33 -6.01
CA SER A 63 12.00 7.58 -6.99
C SER A 63 10.64 7.05 -6.49
N LEU A 64 10.61 5.86 -5.90
CA LEU A 64 9.39 5.30 -5.30
C LEU A 64 8.89 6.14 -4.14
N GLU A 65 9.77 6.61 -3.24
CA GLU A 65 9.42 7.52 -2.14
C GLU A 65 8.74 8.79 -2.65
N ILE A 66 9.26 9.40 -3.72
CA ILE A 66 8.68 10.60 -4.34
C ILE A 66 7.31 10.28 -4.94
N VAL A 67 7.23 9.25 -5.80
CA VAL A 67 5.98 8.88 -6.50
C VAL A 67 4.88 8.53 -5.50
N LEU A 68 5.17 7.65 -4.55
CA LEU A 68 4.21 7.24 -3.54
C LEU A 68 3.84 8.41 -2.63
N GLY A 69 4.82 9.21 -2.19
CA GLY A 69 4.59 10.41 -1.40
C GLY A 69 3.60 11.37 -2.08
N THR A 70 3.81 11.64 -3.37
CA THR A 70 2.89 12.44 -4.18
C THR A 70 1.51 11.79 -4.33
N MET A 71 1.43 10.48 -4.61
CA MET A 71 0.15 9.76 -4.73
C MET A 71 -0.65 9.82 -3.43
N PHE A 72 0.00 9.64 -2.28
CA PHE A 72 -0.65 9.78 -0.97
C PHE A 72 -1.15 11.19 -0.74
N LEU A 73 -0.39 12.24 -1.06
CA LEU A 73 -0.82 13.64 -0.90
C LEU A 73 -1.97 14.04 -1.83
N LEU A 74 -1.92 13.61 -3.10
CA LEU A 74 -2.94 13.88 -4.11
C LEU A 74 -4.19 13.00 -3.98
N ASN A 75 -4.20 12.05 -3.04
CA ASN A 75 -5.29 11.08 -2.87
C ASN A 75 -5.50 10.18 -4.11
N LEU A 76 -4.41 9.84 -4.80
CA LEU A 76 -4.43 9.10 -6.05
C LEU A 76 -4.06 7.63 -5.81
N PHE A 77 -4.89 6.71 -6.33
CA PHE A 77 -4.72 5.26 -6.24
C PHE A 77 -4.31 4.72 -4.84
N ILE A 78 -4.94 5.22 -3.76
CA ILE A 78 -4.55 4.90 -2.38
C ILE A 78 -4.33 3.40 -2.09
N PRO A 79 -5.21 2.47 -2.50
CA PRO A 79 -4.98 1.05 -2.25
C PRO A 79 -3.72 0.52 -2.94
N LEU A 80 -3.45 0.95 -4.18
CA LEU A 80 -2.24 0.57 -4.92
C LEU A 80 -0.99 1.14 -4.25
N SER A 81 -1.03 2.42 -3.89
CA SER A 81 0.07 3.10 -3.22
C SER A 81 0.43 2.41 -1.90
N ALA A 82 -0.57 1.96 -1.13
CA ALA A 82 -0.36 1.18 0.09
C ALA A 82 0.33 -0.16 -0.17
N VAL A 83 -0.10 -0.92 -1.19
CA VAL A 83 0.58 -2.20 -1.53
C VAL A 83 2.05 -2.00 -1.87
N ILE A 84 2.37 -0.98 -2.66
CA ILE A 84 3.76 -0.69 -3.06
C ILE A 84 4.56 -0.10 -1.89
N ALA A 85 3.92 0.73 -1.05
CA ALA A 85 4.55 1.33 0.12
C ALA A 85 4.85 0.30 1.22
N ALA A 86 4.05 -0.75 1.37
CA ALA A 86 4.24 -1.75 2.43
C ALA A 86 5.67 -2.34 2.49
N PRO A 87 6.23 -2.94 1.41
CA PRO A 87 7.61 -3.44 1.44
C PRO A 87 8.65 -2.33 1.57
N LEU A 88 8.36 -1.12 1.06
CA LEU A 88 9.25 0.04 1.16
C LEU A 88 9.38 0.52 2.61
N VAL A 89 8.26 0.71 3.30
CA VAL A 89 8.22 1.15 4.70
C VAL A 89 8.84 0.11 5.63
N ILE A 90 8.63 -1.18 5.36
CA ILE A 90 9.30 -2.27 6.10
C ILE A 90 10.82 -2.20 5.89
N ASN A 91 11.29 -1.92 4.67
CA ASN A 91 12.72 -1.76 4.40
C ASN A 91 13.30 -0.57 5.18
N ILE A 92 12.62 0.58 5.20
CA ILE A 92 13.02 1.76 6.00
C ILE A 92 13.13 1.39 7.48
N LEU A 93 12.14 0.66 8.03
CA LEU A 93 12.17 0.19 9.41
C LEU A 93 13.37 -0.71 9.68
N PHE A 94 13.68 -1.65 8.79
CA PHE A 94 14.82 -2.55 8.95
C PHE A 94 16.15 -1.83 8.83
N PHE A 95 16.28 -0.88 7.90
CA PHE A 95 17.47 -0.04 7.78
C PHE A 95 17.72 0.72 9.09
N GLU A 96 16.68 1.35 9.65
CA GLU A 96 16.81 2.09 10.92
C GLU A 96 17.09 1.17 12.11
N LEU A 97 16.44 0.01 12.16
CA LEU A 97 16.58 -0.95 13.27
C LEU A 97 17.96 -1.64 13.28
N PHE A 98 18.49 -2.02 12.12
CA PHE A 98 19.70 -2.85 12.03
C PHE A 98 20.97 -2.07 11.71
N LEU A 99 20.88 -0.98 10.92
CA LEU A 99 22.06 -0.22 10.48
C LEU A 99 22.21 1.07 11.25
N CYS A 100 21.15 1.89 11.30
CA CYS A 100 21.24 3.23 11.88
C CYS A 100 21.21 3.22 13.41
N ASN A 101 20.46 2.28 14.02
CA ASN A 101 20.21 2.20 15.46
C ASN A 101 19.83 3.57 16.08
N SER A 102 19.13 4.39 15.29
CA SER A 102 18.86 5.80 15.53
C SER A 102 17.36 6.02 15.79
N PHE A 103 16.87 7.26 15.65
CA PHE A 103 15.51 7.70 15.93
C PHE A 103 14.40 6.88 15.20
N LEU A 104 13.94 5.79 15.84
CA LEU A 104 12.86 4.91 15.36
C LEU A 104 11.48 5.59 15.25
N ILE A 105 11.35 6.88 15.58
CA ILE A 105 10.07 7.60 15.59
C ILE A 105 9.45 7.65 14.19
N ALA A 106 10.23 8.00 13.16
CA ALA A 106 9.71 8.14 11.81
C ALA A 106 9.27 6.80 11.18
N PRO A 107 10.06 5.71 11.24
CA PRO A 107 9.62 4.40 10.73
C PRO A 107 8.39 3.85 11.46
N ILE A 108 8.32 4.00 12.79
CA ILE A 108 7.16 3.55 13.57
C ILE A 108 5.92 4.35 13.17
N LEU A 109 6.06 5.67 12.98
CA LEU A 109 4.97 6.53 12.52
C LEU A 109 4.48 6.11 11.12
N LEU A 110 5.38 5.79 10.21
CA LEU A 110 5.04 5.31 8.87
C LEU A 110 4.27 3.99 8.93
N ILE A 111 4.73 3.02 9.71
CA ILE A 111 4.03 1.72 9.91
C ILE A 111 2.64 1.93 10.50
N ALA A 112 2.50 2.83 11.49
CA ALA A 112 1.20 3.15 12.07
C ALA A 112 0.25 3.78 11.04
N CYS A 113 0.75 4.73 10.24
CA CYS A 113 -0.03 5.37 9.18
C CYS A 113 -0.44 4.36 8.09
N GLU A 114 0.49 3.51 7.65
CA GLU A 114 0.24 2.44 6.68
C GLU A 114 -0.83 1.47 7.20
N THR A 115 -0.76 1.08 8.47
CA THR A 115 -1.77 0.24 9.12
C THR A 115 -3.14 0.90 9.12
N ILE A 116 -3.23 2.20 9.40
CA ILE A 116 -4.50 2.95 9.36
C ILE A 116 -5.09 2.97 7.94
N VAL A 117 -4.26 3.22 6.93
CA VAL A 117 -4.66 3.21 5.51
C VAL A 117 -5.18 1.83 5.11
N TYR A 118 -4.47 0.77 5.51
CA TYR A 118 -4.86 -0.61 5.29
C TYR A 118 -6.21 -0.93 5.93
N LEU A 119 -6.40 -0.60 7.21
CA LEU A 119 -7.63 -0.88 7.94
C LEU A 119 -8.85 -0.20 7.32
N GLU A 120 -8.69 1.01 6.79
CA GLU A 120 -9.77 1.74 6.11
C GLU A 120 -10.17 1.05 4.80
N HIS A 121 -9.20 0.51 4.04
CA HIS A 121 -9.41 -0.12 2.74
C HIS A 121 -9.40 -1.65 2.78
N ARG A 122 -9.44 -2.28 3.96
CA ARG A 122 -9.27 -3.74 4.15
C ARG A 122 -10.12 -4.60 3.22
N LYS A 123 -11.35 -4.17 2.91
CA LYS A 123 -12.26 -4.88 2.00
C LYS A 123 -11.72 -4.97 0.57
N LEU A 124 -11.00 -3.93 0.13
CA LEU A 124 -10.33 -3.90 -1.18
C LEU A 124 -9.04 -4.72 -1.20
N PHE A 125 -8.50 -5.13 -0.05
CA PHE A 125 -7.33 -6.01 0.01
C PHE A 125 -7.70 -7.50 0.11
N ASN A 126 -8.98 -7.82 0.34
CA ASN A 126 -9.43 -9.21 0.46
C ASN A 126 -9.11 -10.06 -0.78
N TRP A 127 -9.06 -9.48 -1.98
CA TRP A 127 -8.69 -10.22 -3.20
C TRP A 127 -7.24 -10.69 -3.18
N LEU A 128 -6.33 -9.94 -2.53
CA LEU A 128 -4.91 -10.29 -2.44
C LEU A 128 -4.68 -11.61 -1.68
N PHE A 129 -5.61 -11.95 -0.78
CA PHE A 129 -5.56 -13.17 0.04
C PHE A 129 -6.58 -14.23 -0.39
N LYS A 130 -7.42 -13.96 -1.40
CA LYS A 130 -8.37 -14.91 -1.94
C LYS A 130 -7.73 -15.61 -3.14
N TYR A 131 -7.41 -16.89 -2.98
CA TYR A 131 -6.91 -17.71 -4.07
C TYR A 131 -7.94 -17.73 -5.23
N GLN A 132 -7.56 -17.19 -6.39
CA GLN A 132 -8.45 -17.08 -7.56
C GLN A 132 -8.52 -18.45 -8.27
N VAL A 133 -9.46 -19.30 -7.87
CA VAL A 133 -9.65 -20.66 -8.45
C VAL A 133 -10.31 -20.61 -9.85
N HIS A 134 -10.95 -19.51 -10.24
CA HIS A 134 -11.90 -19.50 -11.37
C HIS A 134 -11.64 -18.46 -12.47
N THR A 135 -10.50 -17.77 -12.47
CA THR A 135 -10.07 -17.01 -13.65
C THR A 135 -9.09 -17.90 -14.40
N HIS A 136 -9.46 -18.38 -15.59
CA HIS A 136 -8.49 -18.99 -16.49
C HIS A 136 -7.39 -17.95 -16.68
N THR A 137 -6.18 -18.22 -16.19
CA THR A 137 -5.14 -17.19 -15.96
C THR A 137 -4.62 -16.53 -17.25
N ASN A 138 -5.07 -17.01 -18.40
CA ASN A 138 -4.76 -16.52 -19.75
C ASN A 138 -6.00 -16.04 -20.53
N ASP A 139 -7.19 -15.97 -19.93
CA ASP A 139 -8.33 -15.32 -20.58
C ASP A 139 -8.17 -13.80 -20.46
N LEU A 140 -8.05 -13.13 -21.61
CA LEU A 140 -8.07 -11.67 -21.69
C LEU A 140 -9.49 -11.12 -21.58
N ASP A 141 -10.48 -12.00 -21.72
CA ASP A 141 -11.88 -11.67 -21.56
C ASP A 141 -12.21 -11.54 -20.07
N ALA A 142 -12.93 -10.49 -19.71
CA ALA A 142 -13.45 -10.36 -18.36
C ALA A 142 -14.26 -11.62 -18.04
N PRO A 143 -14.13 -12.21 -16.83
CA PRO A 143 -14.95 -13.35 -16.47
C PRO A 143 -16.41 -12.95 -16.68
N ASP A 144 -17.14 -13.71 -17.51
CA ASP A 144 -18.54 -13.43 -17.83
C ASP A 144 -19.29 -13.21 -16.52
N MET A 145 -19.57 -11.94 -16.21
CA MET A 145 -20.33 -11.61 -15.02
C MET A 145 -21.77 -12.00 -15.31
N ILE A 146 -22.16 -13.16 -14.79
CA ILE A 146 -23.55 -13.60 -14.83
C ILE A 146 -24.36 -12.60 -14.02
N ILE A 147 -25.06 -11.70 -14.71
CA ILE A 147 -26.03 -10.82 -14.07
C ILE A 147 -27.21 -11.67 -13.64
N LEU A 148 -27.40 -11.82 -12.33
CA LEU A 148 -28.41 -12.72 -11.77
C LEU A 148 -29.85 -12.30 -12.12
N SER A 149 -30.11 -11.00 -12.37
CA SER A 149 -31.40 -10.56 -12.89
C SER A 149 -31.68 -11.14 -14.27
N ASP A 150 -30.68 -11.11 -15.14
CA ASP A 150 -30.79 -11.56 -16.52
C ASP A 150 -30.88 -13.09 -16.58
N LEU A 151 -30.14 -13.78 -15.71
CA LEU A 151 -30.24 -15.23 -15.54
C LEU A 151 -31.62 -15.63 -15.01
N LYS A 152 -32.21 -14.88 -14.07
CA LYS A 152 -33.55 -15.15 -13.54
C LYS A 152 -34.61 -15.07 -14.63
N GLU A 153 -34.46 -14.15 -15.57
CA GLU A 153 -35.38 -13.95 -16.69
C GLU A 153 -35.17 -15.00 -17.80
N LYS A 154 -33.91 -15.31 -18.13
CA LYS A 154 -33.55 -16.21 -19.24
C LYS A 154 -33.64 -17.69 -18.87
N ASP A 155 -33.23 -18.06 -17.66
CA ASP A 155 -33.30 -19.44 -17.14
C ASP A 155 -33.55 -19.48 -15.62
N PRO A 156 -34.84 -19.50 -15.22
CA PRO A 156 -35.24 -19.50 -13.81
C PRO A 156 -34.78 -20.73 -13.02
N LYS A 157 -34.56 -21.87 -13.69
CA LYS A 157 -34.13 -23.12 -13.03
C LYS A 157 -32.66 -23.01 -12.63
N THR A 158 -31.82 -22.57 -13.55
CA THR A 158 -30.40 -22.35 -13.28
C THR A 158 -30.19 -21.24 -12.25
N TYR A 159 -30.98 -20.16 -12.31
CA TYR A 159 -30.98 -19.13 -11.26
C TYR A 159 -31.23 -19.70 -9.86
N LYS A 160 -32.27 -20.53 -9.69
CA LYS A 160 -32.57 -21.16 -8.39
C LYS A 160 -31.42 -22.06 -7.90
N ASN A 161 -30.79 -22.81 -8.79
CA ASN A 161 -29.67 -23.69 -8.44
C ASN A 161 -28.44 -22.90 -8.00
N VAL A 162 -28.13 -21.79 -8.67
CA VAL A 162 -27.00 -20.91 -8.33
C VAL A 162 -27.24 -20.24 -6.99
N VAL A 163 -28.42 -19.64 -6.78
CA VAL A 163 -28.80 -18.94 -5.53
C VAL A 163 -28.86 -19.89 -4.33
N ASN A 164 -29.30 -21.13 -4.55
CA ASN A 164 -29.34 -22.15 -3.50
C ASN A 164 -28.01 -22.90 -3.33
N SER A 165 -27.00 -22.61 -4.16
CA SER A 165 -25.68 -23.22 -3.98
C SER A 165 -25.01 -22.65 -2.74
N GLN A 166 -24.31 -23.51 -2.00
CA GLN A 166 -23.59 -23.15 -0.77
C GLN A 166 -22.51 -22.08 -1.01
N TYR A 167 -22.11 -21.87 -2.26
CA TYR A 167 -21.10 -20.89 -2.65
C TYR A 167 -21.67 -19.46 -2.77
N TYR A 168 -22.95 -19.28 -3.11
CA TYR A 168 -23.55 -17.96 -3.33
C TYR A 168 -23.59 -17.09 -2.08
N HIS A 169 -23.75 -17.69 -0.89
CA HIS A 169 -23.76 -16.95 0.38
C HIS A 169 -22.36 -16.59 0.90
N ASN A 170 -21.30 -17.02 0.21
CA ASN A 170 -19.90 -16.78 0.56
C ASN A 170 -19.16 -15.84 -0.43
N ILE A 171 -19.88 -15.24 -1.39
CA ILE A 171 -19.39 -14.22 -2.34
C ILE A 171 -19.72 -12.84 -1.79
#